data_AF-A0A851URE8-F1
#
_entry.id   AF-A0A851URE8-F1
#
_cell.length_a   1.000
_cell.length_b   1.000
_cell.length_c   1.000
_cell.angle_alpha   90.00
_cell.angle_beta   90.00
_cell.angle_gamma   90.00
#
_symmetry.space_group_name_H-M   'P 1'
#
loop_
_entity.id
_entity.type
_entity.pdbx_description
1 polymer ?
#
loop_
_entity_poly.entity_id
_entity_poly.type
_entity_poly.pdbx_seq_one_letter_code
_entity_poly.pdbx_strand_id
1 'polypeptide(L)' 'LWHSSAVTERLSQNQLRTSSGTVYLLQGKIDSAAMRREGFPFRFIKRFAFGFSRRWKEYVEELLEGRRR' A
#
# COMPACT_ATOMS: atom_id res chain seq x y z
N LEU A 1 21.67 -3.74 7.07
CA LEU A 1 20.47 -4.62 7.00
C LEU A 1 19.26 -3.74 6.70
N TRP A 2 18.51 -4.04 5.64
CA TRP A 2 17.27 -3.31 5.34
C TRP A 2 16.20 -3.66 6.37
N HIS A 3 15.53 -2.66 6.92
CA HIS A 3 14.39 -2.84 7.82
C HIS A 3 13.28 -1.84 7.43
N SER A 4 12.02 -2.25 7.60
CA SER A 4 10.87 -1.37 7.44
C SER A 4 9.87 -1.63 8.56
N SER A 5 9.02 -0.64 8.83
CA SER A 5 7.95 -0.72 9.82
C SER A 5 6.61 -0.41 9.15
N ALA A 6 5.50 -0.76 9.81
CA ALA A 6 4.18 -0.62 9.23
C ALA A 6 3.85 0.85 8.91
N VAL A 7 3.23 1.10 7.75
CA VAL A 7 2.65 2.41 7.41
C VAL A 7 1.48 2.69 8.35
N THR A 8 1.51 3.82 9.05
CA THR A 8 0.47 4.22 10.02
C THR A 8 -0.35 5.41 9.53
N GLU A 9 0.28 6.31 8.78
CA GLU A 9 -0.28 7.60 8.38
C GLU A 9 0.05 7.95 6.93
N ARG A 10 -0.90 8.62 6.26
CA ARG A 10 -0.77 9.16 4.91
C ARG A 10 -0.68 10.68 4.98
N LEU A 11 0.50 11.23 4.71
CA LEU A 11 0.71 12.68 4.61
C LEU A 11 0.23 13.23 3.25
N SER A 12 0.48 12.49 2.18
CA SER A 12 -0.03 12.76 0.83
C SER A 12 -0.21 11.44 0.07
N GLN A 13 -0.60 11.47 -1.21
CA GLN A 13 -0.76 10.24 -1.98
C GLN A 13 0.54 9.44 -2.11
N ASN A 14 1.69 10.12 -2.11
CA ASN A 14 3.01 9.50 -2.25
C ASN A 14 3.90 9.72 -1.02
N GLN A 15 3.39 10.31 0.07
CA GLN A 15 4.14 10.50 1.31
C GLN A 15 3.46 9.78 2.46
N LEU A 16 4.20 8.89 3.09
CA LEU A 16 3.70 7.97 4.12
C LEU A 16 4.61 8.00 5.33
N ARG A 17 4.01 7.95 6.53
CA ARG A 17 4.75 7.80 7.78
C ARG A 17 4.56 6.39 8.33
N THR A 18 5.64 5.79 8.80
CA THR A 18 5.62 4.49 9.45
C THR A 18 5.57 4.60 10.97
N SER A 19 5.32 3.48 11.66
CA SER A 19 5.27 3.44 13.12
C SER A 19 6.58 3.82 13.81
N SER A 20 7.72 3.70 13.12
CA SER A 20 9.02 4.18 13.60
C SER A 20 9.25 5.68 13.38
N GLY A 21 8.26 6.40 12.83
CA GLY A 21 8.35 7.83 12.51
C GLY A 21 9.00 8.16 11.17
N THR A 22 9.51 7.17 10.43
CA THR A 22 10.14 7.37 9.12
C THR A 22 9.11 7.83 8.09
N VAL A 23 9.46 8.85 7.30
CA VAL A 23 8.63 9.32 6.18
C VAL A 23 9.22 8.83 4.86
N TYR A 24 8.44 8.09 4.10
CA TYR A 24 8.80 7.61 2.77
C TYR A 24 8.13 8.47 1.70
N LEU A 25 8.89 8.79 0.65
CA LEU A 25 8.39 9.39 -0.59
C LEU A 25 8.38 8.34 -1.70
N LEU A 26 7.18 7.94 -2.13
CA LEU A 26 6.99 6.99 -3.22
C LEU A 26 7.21 7.69 -4.57
N GLN A 27 7.99 7.04 -5.42
CA GLN A 27 8.34 7.53 -6.75
C GLN A 27 7.83 6.57 -7.82
N GLY A 28 7.25 7.14 -8.89
CA GLY A 28 6.69 6.37 -10.00
C GLY A 28 5.35 5.71 -9.67
N LYS A 29 4.96 4.77 -10.54
CA LYS A 29 3.75 3.94 -10.37
C LYS A 29 4.10 2.66 -9.64
N ILE A 30 3.12 2.05 -8.99
CA ILE A 30 3.27 0.71 -8.42
C ILE A 30 3.68 -0.29 -9.53
N ASP A 31 4.59 -1.20 -9.21
CA ASP A 31 4.90 -2.33 -10.08
C ASP A 31 3.72 -3.32 -10.06
N SER A 32 2.75 -3.07 -10.95
CA SER A 32 1.56 -3.91 -11.06
C SER A 32 1.87 -5.35 -11.49
N ALA A 33 2.99 -5.58 -12.19
CA ALA A 33 3.38 -6.92 -12.60
C ALA A 33 3.91 -7.72 -11.41
N ALA A 34 4.78 -7.12 -10.60
CA ALA A 34 5.23 -7.72 -9.34
C ALA A 34 4.05 -8.02 -8.42
N MET A 35 3.15 -7.06 -8.19
CA MET A 35 1.99 -7.27 -7.30
C MET A 35 1.06 -8.39 -7.79
N ARG A 36 0.87 -8.55 -9.09
CA ARG A 36 0.09 -9.68 -9.63
C ARG A 36 0.78 -11.02 -9.37
N ARG A 37 2.11 -11.10 -9.52
CA ARG A 37 2.87 -12.32 -9.22
C ARG A 37 2.76 -12.72 -7.76
N GLU A 38 2.72 -11.75 -6.85
CA GLU A 38 2.49 -11.94 -5.41
C GLU A 38 1.01 -12.28 -5.05
N GLY A 39 0.14 -12.45 -6.06
CA GLY A 39 -1.24 -12.88 -5.85
C GLY A 39 -2.22 -11.78 -5.42
N PHE A 40 -1.87 -10.49 -5.58
CA PHE A 40 -2.80 -9.41 -5.29
C PHE A 40 -3.88 -9.28 -6.37
N PRO A 41 -5.17 -9.14 -6.00
CA PRO A 41 -6.24 -8.93 -6.97
C PRO A 41 -6.03 -7.65 -7.79
N PHE A 42 -6.34 -7.71 -9.09
CA PHE A 42 -6.20 -6.56 -10.00
C PHE A 42 -6.90 -5.29 -9.49
N ARG A 43 -8.12 -5.43 -8.93
CA ARG A 43 -8.88 -4.32 -8.36
C ARG A 43 -8.16 -3.65 -7.18
N PHE A 44 -7.50 -4.46 -6.35
CA PHE A 44 -6.68 -3.94 -5.25
C PHE A 44 -5.48 -3.17 -5.79
N ILE A 45 -4.72 -3.75 -6.72
CA ILE A 45 -3.54 -3.11 -7.32
C ILE A 45 -3.87 -1.75 -7.94
N LYS A 46 -4.99 -1.66 -8.69
CA LYS A 46 -5.42 -0.41 -9.34
C LYS A 46 -5.67 0.72 -8.34
N ARG A 47 -6.14 0.42 -7.13
CA ARG A 47 -6.38 1.42 -6.08
C ARG A 47 -5.08 2.09 -5.57
N PHE A 48 -3.93 1.48 -5.82
CA PHE A 48 -2.61 1.96 -5.42
C PHE A 48 -1.71 2.42 -6.58
N ALA A 49 -2.26 2.53 -7.80
CA ALA A 49 -1.49 2.81 -9.02
C ALA A 49 -0.61 4.07 -8.92
N PHE A 50 -1.06 5.08 -8.18
CA PHE A 50 -0.39 6.36 -7.98
C PHE A 50 -0.10 6.64 -6.49
N GLY A 51 0.06 5.59 -5.69
CA GLY A 51 0.25 5.66 -4.25
C GLY A 51 -1.05 5.47 -3.46
N PHE A 52 -1.08 5.96 -2.22
CA PHE A 52 -2.10 5.64 -1.24
C PHE A 52 -3.26 6.65 -1.32
N SER A 53 -4.47 6.15 -1.59
CA SER A 53 -5.68 6.97 -1.50
C SER A 53 -6.03 7.31 -0.05
N ARG A 54 -6.98 8.23 0.20
CA ARG A 54 -7.47 8.51 1.57
C ARG A 54 -8.11 7.27 2.24
N ARG A 55 -8.69 6.37 1.44
CA ARG A 55 -9.39 5.15 1.88
C ARG A 55 -8.50 3.90 1.87
N TRP A 56 -7.17 4.07 1.83
CA TRP A 56 -6.26 2.93 1.67
C TRP A 56 -6.40 1.87 2.77
N LYS A 57 -6.72 2.27 4.00
CA LYS A 57 -6.95 1.35 5.13
C LYS A 57 -8.16 0.45 4.87
N GLU A 58 -9.27 1.03 4.42
CA GLU A 58 -10.48 0.28 4.05
C GLU A 58 -10.17 -0.73 2.93
N TYR A 59 -9.38 -0.34 1.92
CA TYR A 59 -9.02 -1.25 0.84
C TYR A 59 -8.14 -2.42 1.30
N VAL A 60 -7.27 -2.20 2.29
CA VAL A 60 -6.47 -3.26 2.90
C VAL A 60 -7.36 -4.16 3.76
N GLU A 61 -8.28 -3.59 4.53
CA GLU A 61 -9.24 -4.35 5.32
C GLU A 61 -10.13 -5.24 4.45
N GLU A 62 -10.74 -4.69 3.39
CA GLU A 62 -11.50 -5.45 2.39
C GLU A 62 -10.69 -6.62 1.80
N LEU A 63 -9.40 -6.41 1.52
CA LEU A 63 -8.51 -7.46 1.01
C LEU A 63 -8.30 -8.57 2.05
N LEU A 64 -8.10 -8.20 3.32
CA LEU A 64 -7.87 -9.15 4.41
C LEU A 64 -9.14 -9.94 4.74
N GLU A 65 -10.30 -9.31 4.74
CA GLU A 65 -11.60 -9.97 4.90
C GLU A 65 -11.86 -10.99 3.79
N GLY A 66 -11.53 -10.64 2.54
CA GLY A 66 -11.64 -11.55 1.40
C GLY A 66 -10.73 -12.78 1.48
N ARG A 67 -9.65 -12.73 2.28
CA ARG A 67 -8.75 -13.87 2.53
C ARG A 67 -9.15 -14.74 3.72
N ARG A 68 -10.07 -14.28 4.57
CA ARG A 68 -10.59 -15.04 5.73
C ARG A 68 -11.76 -15.96 5.36
N ARG A 69 -12.31 -15.79 4.16
CA ARG A 69 -13.38 -16.61 3.57
C ARG A 69 -12.76 -17.69 2.69
#